data_AF-A0A2V8EA85-F1
#
_entry.id   AF-A0A2V8EA85-F1
#
_cell.length_a   1.000
_cell.length_b   1.000
_cell.length_c   1.000
_cell.angle_alpha   90.00
_cell.angle_beta   90.00
_cell.angle_gamma   90.00
#
_symmetry.space_group_name_H-M   'P 1'
#
loop_
_entity.id
_entity.type
_entity.pdbx_description
1 polymer ?
#
loop_
_entity_poly.entity_id
_entity_poly.type
_entity_poly.pdbx_seq_one_letter_code
_entity_poly.pdbx_strand_id
1 'polypeptide(L)' 'MTTILAFVFVLGVLVFVHELGHFLAAKRVGIRVLKFQLGFNPTIASFRRGDTEYGLGALP' A
#
# COMPACT_ATOMS: atom_id res chain seq x y z
N MET A 1 -11.00 23.80 -0.58
CA MET A 1 -10.46 22.81 0.39
C MET A 1 -11.04 21.42 0.21
N THR A 2 -12.36 21.29 0.00
CA THR A 2 -13.04 19.99 -0.27
C THR A 2 -12.42 19.21 -1.43
N THR A 3 -12.07 19.87 -2.54
CA THR A 3 -11.50 19.21 -3.74
C THR A 3 -10.16 18.53 -3.47
N ILE A 4 -9.26 19.17 -2.71
CA ILE A 4 -7.94 18.62 -2.40
C ILE A 4 -8.08 17.39 -1.48
N LEU A 5 -8.94 17.49 -0.46
CA LEU A 5 -9.21 16.37 0.43
C LEU A 5 -9.86 15.19 -0.30
N ALA A 6 -10.84 15.47 -1.17
CA ALA A 6 -11.48 14.45 -2.00
C ALA A 6 -10.48 13.79 -2.96
N PHE A 7 -9.58 14.58 -3.57
CA PHE A 7 -8.53 14.07 -4.45
C PHE A 7 -7.59 13.11 -3.74
N VAL A 8 -7.04 13.52 -2.59
CA VAL A 8 -6.13 12.67 -1.78
C VAL A 8 -6.85 11.40 -1.32
N PHE A 9 -8.11 11.50 -0.92
CA PHE A 9 -8.91 10.35 -0.50
C PHE A 9 -9.14 9.35 -1.65
N VAL A 10 -9.63 9.82 -2.80
CA VAL A 10 -9.93 8.97 -3.95
C VAL A 10 -8.65 8.31 -4.49
N LEU A 11 -7.56 9.06 -4.64
CA LEU A 11 -6.28 8.49 -5.06
C LEU A 11 -5.75 7.50 -4.04
N GLY A 12 -5.79 7.82 -2.75
CA GLY A 12 -5.33 6.92 -1.69
C GLY A 12 -6.08 5.59 -1.70
N VAL A 13 -7.42 5.63 -1.87
CA VAL A 13 -8.23 4.40 -2.00
C VAL A 13 -7.89 3.64 -3.28
N LEU A 14 -7.72 4.33 -4.41
CA LEU A 14 -7.40 3.70 -5.68
C LEU A 14 -6.04 2.98 -5.64
N VAL A 15 -5.00 3.65 -5.14
CA VAL A 15 -3.66 3.08 -4.98
C VAL A 15 -3.69 1.91 -4.01
N PHE A 16 -4.39 2.06 -2.88
CA PHE A 16 -4.55 0.97 -1.92
C PHE A 16 -5.16 -0.29 -2.54
N VAL A 17 -6.27 -0.15 -3.27
CA VAL A 17 -6.93 -1.29 -3.91
C VAL A 17 -6.04 -1.90 -5.00
N HIS A 18 -5.32 -1.08 -5.76
CA HIS A 18 -4.39 -1.54 -6.80
C HIS A 18 -3.26 -2.40 -6.22
N GLU A 19 -2.55 -1.88 -5.22
CA GLU A 19 -1.44 -2.60 -4.58
C GLU A 19 -1.92 -3.83 -3.81
N LEU A 20 -3.07 -3.73 -3.15
CA LEU A 20 -3.72 -4.87 -2.50
C LEU A 20 -4.07 -5.97 -3.51
N GLY A 21 -4.51 -5.60 -4.71
CA GLY A 21 -4.76 -6.53 -5.81
C GLY A 21 -3.52 -7.34 -6.17
N HIS A 22 -2.38 -6.67 -6.42
CA HIS A 22 -1.10 -7.33 -6.69
C HIS A 22 -0.65 -8.22 -5.54
N PHE A 23 -0.75 -7.72 -4.30
CA PHE A 23 -0.38 -8.47 -3.10
C PHE A 23 -1.18 -9.76 -2.96
N LEU A 24 -2.51 -9.68 -3.07
CA LEU A 24 -3.39 -10.82 -2.97
C LEU A 24 -3.19 -11.79 -4.14
N ALA A 25 -2.99 -11.29 -5.36
CA ALA A 25 -2.71 -12.13 -6.52
C ALA A 25 -1.41 -12.93 -6.30
N ALA A 26 -0.32 -12.27 -5.91
CA ALA A 26 0.96 -12.90 -5.62
C ALA A 26 0.86 -13.95 -4.51
N LYS A 27 0.19 -13.63 -3.39
CA LYS A 27 -0.02 -14.57 -2.29
C LYS A 27 -0.85 -15.79 -2.70
N ARG A 28 -1.87 -15.61 -3.54
CA ARG A 28 -2.73 -16.70 -4.01
C ARG A 28 -2.00 -17.70 -4.90
N VAL A 29 -1.02 -17.26 -5.69
CA VAL A 29 -0.21 -18.14 -6.54
C VAL A 29 1.06 -18.65 -5.83
N GLY A 30 1.19 -18.41 -4.52
CA GLY A 30 2.32 -18.90 -3.71
C GLY A 30 3.61 -18.08 -3.85
N ILE A 31 3.56 -16.89 -4.47
CA ILE A 31 4.72 -16.01 -4.56
C ILE A 31 4.95 -15.33 -3.20
N ARG A 32 6.19 -15.44 -2.70
CA ARG A 32 6.61 -14.75 -1.48
C ARG A 32 6.71 -13.24 -1.74
N VAL A 33 5.85 -12.47 -1.09
CA VAL A 33 5.93 -11.01 -1.08
C VAL A 33 6.79 -10.56 0.10
N LEU A 34 7.93 -9.92 -0.17
CA LEU A 34 8.86 -9.43 0.86
C LEU A 34 8.40 -8.10 1.48
N LYS A 35 7.81 -7.22 0.67
CA LYS A 35 7.35 -5.90 1.11
C LYS A 35 6.02 -5.55 0.46
N PHE A 36 5.06 -5.14 1.27
CA PHE A 36 3.81 -4.51 0.89
C PHE A 36 3.86 -3.07 1.42
N GLN A 37 4.04 -2.10 0.54
CA GLN A 37 4.11 -0.69 0.90
C GLN A 37 2.85 -0.02 0.37
N LEU A 38 2.18 0.78 1.19
CA LEU A 38 1.10 1.65 0.75
C LEU A 38 1.61 3.09 0.62
N GLY A 39 1.66 3.62 -0.60
CA GLY A 39 2.17 4.97 -0.88
C GLY A 39 3.70 5.05 -1.00
N PHE A 40 4.22 6.26 -1.24
CA PHE A 40 5.63 6.48 -1.60
C PHE A 40 6.49 6.94 -0.41
N ASN A 41 7.80 6.77 -0.57
CA ASN A 41 8.78 7.21 0.41
C ASN A 41 8.68 8.74 0.69
N PRO A 42 9.01 9.18 1.91
CA PRO A 42 9.57 8.40 3.02
C PRO A 42 8.56 7.46 3.69
N THR A 43 9.03 6.31 4.18
CA THR A 43 8.20 5.37 4.97
C THR A 43 7.96 5.99 6.35
N ILE A 44 6.69 6.18 6.72
CA ILE A 44 6.29 6.73 8.02
C ILE A 44 6.27 5.62 9.07
N ALA A 45 5.73 4.46 8.71
CA ALA A 45 5.60 3.32 9.61
C ALA A 45 5.77 2.03 8.83
N SER A 46 6.43 1.04 9.42
CA SER A 46 6.38 -0.34 8.92
C SER A 46 6.35 -1.34 10.07
N PHE A 47 5.78 -2.51 9.79
CA PHE A 47 5.80 -3.65 10.69
C PHE A 47 5.95 -4.94 9.87
N ARG A 48 6.61 -5.95 10.45
CA ARG A 48 6.77 -7.24 9.80
C ARG A 48 5.76 -8.24 10.31
N ARG A 49 5.07 -8.94 9.40
CA ARG A 49 4.20 -10.07 9.73
C ARG A 49 4.51 -11.24 8.81
N GLY A 50 5.11 -12.28 9.38
CA GLY A 50 5.63 -13.43 8.64
C GLY A 50 6.77 -13.04 7.70
N ASP A 51 6.63 -13.41 6.43
CA ASP A 51 7.60 -13.12 5.37
C ASP A 51 7.43 -11.73 4.74
N THR A 52 6.40 -10.98 5.12
CA THR A 52 6.05 -9.69 4.49
C THR A 52 6.25 -8.54 5.48
N GLU A 53 6.99 -7.53 5.05
CA GLU A 53 7.03 -6.22 5.68
C GLU A 53 5.88 -5.36 5.14
N TYR A 54 5.02 -4.88 6.02
CA TYR A 54 3.91 -3.99 5.71
C TYR A 54 4.33 -2.58 6.07
N GLY A 55 4.37 -1.67 5.10
CA GLY A 55 4.81 -0.29 5.29
C GLY A 55 3.81 0.72 4.76
N LEU A 56 3.89 1.93 5.28
CA LEU A 56 3.05 3.07 4.93
C LEU A 56 3.95 4.26 4.60
N GLY A 57 3.78 4.81 3.41
CA GLY A 57 4.52 5.94 2.87
C GLY A 57 3.87 7.28 3.19
N ALA A 58 4.64 8.36 3.12
CA ALA A 58 4.15 9.71 3.40
C ALA A 58 3.34 10.33 2.25
N LEU A 59 3.49 9.80 1.05
CA LEU A 59 2.83 10.32 -0.14
C LEU A 59 1.82 9.29 -0.67
N PRO A 60 0.60 9.74 -1.05
CA PRO A 60 -0.41 8.89 -1.67
C PRO A 60 0.00 8.40 -3.06
#